data_AF-K1PBF9-F1
#
_entry.id   AF-K1PBF9-F1
#
_cell.length_a   1.000
_cell.length_b   1.000
_cell.length_c   1.000
_cell.angle_alpha   90.00
_cell.angle_beta   90.00
_cell.angle_gamma   90.00
#
_symmetry.space_group_name_H-M   'P 1'
#
loop_
_entity.id
_entity.type
_entity.pdbx_description
1 polymer ?
#
loop_
_entity_poly.entity_id
_entity_poly.type
_entity_poly.pdbx_seq_one_letter_code
_entity_poly.pdbx_strand_id
1 'polypeptide(L)'
;MHSEVHIEVVKDAFYKEKDQKTKESYADIVTETDQAVEKLIISLLQEKYPTHRFIGEESTAEGKKVEWTDAPTWIIDPIDGTANFVHSIPQTCVCIGLSINKQKSVVITEAGNSRDPQILATKMSNVHRVVEASHGVRMIGSAAVNLCMVASGSGEAYYEYGIHIWDFAAAGIIFTEAGGLLLDPAGGEVDFLSRRVMGACNQEIADQLSPLLNHIEFERD
;
A
#
# COMPACT_ATOMS: atom_id res chain seq x y z
N MET A 1 -4.18 -26.50 -22.11
CA MET A 1 -4.67 -27.04 -20.82
C MET A 1 -3.75 -26.55 -19.69
N HIS A 2 -3.54 -25.23 -19.59
CA HIS A 2 -2.59 -24.60 -18.66
C HIS A 2 -3.09 -23.26 -18.08
N SER A 3 -4.38 -22.92 -18.29
CA SER A 3 -4.94 -21.59 -17.99
C SER A 3 -5.67 -21.49 -16.64
N GLU A 4 -5.86 -22.61 -15.94
CA GLU A 4 -6.76 -22.68 -14.75
C GLU A 4 -6.00 -22.95 -13.43
N VAL A 5 -4.72 -23.33 -13.48
CA VAL A 5 -3.95 -23.84 -12.33
C VAL A 5 -3.48 -22.74 -11.36
N HIS A 6 -3.53 -21.46 -11.76
CA HIS A 6 -2.81 -20.37 -11.07
C HIS A 6 -3.70 -19.39 -10.29
N ILE A 7 -5.03 -19.58 -10.27
CA ILE A 7 -5.98 -18.53 -9.85
C ILE A 7 -6.38 -18.60 -8.37
N GLU A 8 -6.15 -19.73 -7.69
CA GLU A 8 -6.80 -19.98 -6.40
C GLU A 8 -5.88 -19.89 -5.16
N VAL A 9 -4.56 -19.72 -5.31
CA VAL A 9 -3.56 -19.75 -4.20
C VAL A 9 -4.00 -18.98 -2.94
N VAL A 10 -4.38 -17.70 -3.08
CA VAL A 10 -4.84 -16.87 -1.95
C VAL A 10 -6.17 -17.37 -1.38
N LYS A 11 -7.14 -17.74 -2.23
CA LYS A 11 -8.47 -18.24 -1.79
C LYS A 11 -8.35 -19.58 -1.06
N ASP A 12 -7.50 -20.45 -1.58
CA ASP A 12 -7.18 -21.75 -1.01
C ASP A 12 -6.59 -21.60 0.40
N ALA A 13 -5.68 -20.65 0.60
CA ALA A 13 -5.05 -20.41 1.89
C ALA A 13 -5.93 -19.58 2.84
N PHE A 14 -6.84 -18.75 2.33
CA PHE A 14 -7.64 -17.79 3.12
C PHE A 14 -8.35 -18.43 4.33
N TYR A 15 -9.04 -19.55 4.12
CA TYR A 15 -9.76 -20.27 5.19
C TYR A 15 -8.97 -21.41 5.85
N LYS A 16 -7.67 -21.55 5.55
CA LYS A 16 -6.77 -22.53 6.17
C LYS A 16 -5.97 -21.89 7.31
N GLU A 17 -5.41 -22.75 8.16
CA GLU A 17 -4.31 -22.41 9.06
C GLU A 17 -3.05 -22.06 8.23
N LYS A 18 -2.19 -21.17 8.73
CA LYS A 18 -1.10 -20.50 7.97
C LYS A 18 0.14 -20.38 8.85
N ASP A 19 1.34 -20.61 8.29
CA ASP A 19 2.61 -20.51 9.01
C ASP A 19 3.10 -19.05 9.09
N GLN A 20 2.43 -18.25 9.94
CA GLN A 20 2.78 -16.85 10.15
C GLN A 20 4.17 -16.67 10.79
N LYS A 21 4.90 -15.65 10.34
CA LYS A 21 6.16 -15.17 10.90
C LYS A 21 6.09 -13.66 11.12
N THR A 22 6.96 -13.18 11.99
CA THR A 22 7.09 -11.76 12.33
C THR A 22 8.24 -11.13 11.55
N LYS A 23 8.01 -9.97 10.94
CA LYS A 23 9.00 -9.14 10.25
C LYS A 23 9.60 -8.13 11.26
N GLU A 24 9.44 -6.82 11.11
CA GLU A 24 10.09 -5.80 11.97
C GLU A 24 9.47 -5.68 13.38
N SER A 25 8.18 -5.97 13.55
CA SER A 25 7.46 -5.84 14.82
C SER A 25 6.36 -6.89 14.96
N TYR A 26 5.81 -7.12 16.16
CA TYR A 26 4.78 -8.14 16.40
C TYR A 26 3.50 -8.00 15.55
N ALA A 27 3.24 -6.82 14.97
CA ALA A 27 2.11 -6.54 14.10
C ALA A 27 2.50 -6.44 12.61
N ASP A 28 3.77 -6.72 12.30
CA ASP A 28 4.34 -6.83 10.96
C ASP A 28 4.50 -8.32 10.65
N ILE A 29 3.60 -8.87 9.83
CA ILE A 29 3.35 -10.31 9.71
C ILE A 29 3.46 -10.74 8.25
N VAL A 30 4.06 -11.90 8.02
CA VAL A 30 4.18 -12.57 6.72
C VAL A 30 3.77 -14.04 6.83
N THR A 31 3.20 -14.63 5.78
CA THR A 31 2.95 -16.07 5.67
C THR A 31 3.74 -16.69 4.50
N GLU A 32 3.73 -18.02 4.42
CA GLU A 32 4.20 -18.77 3.26
C GLU A 32 3.42 -18.43 1.96
N THR A 33 2.20 -17.91 2.08
CA THR A 33 1.34 -17.58 0.94
C THR A 33 1.85 -16.34 0.21
N ASP A 34 2.24 -15.29 0.94
CA ASP A 34 2.75 -14.02 0.42
C ASP A 34 3.95 -14.29 -0.50
N GLN A 35 4.91 -15.09 0.01
CA GLN A 35 6.11 -15.48 -0.72
C GLN A 35 5.81 -16.35 -1.95
N ALA A 36 4.83 -17.26 -1.87
CA ALA A 36 4.42 -18.10 -3.00
C ALA A 36 3.72 -17.28 -4.10
N VAL A 37 2.89 -16.30 -3.72
CA VAL A 37 2.17 -15.42 -4.64
C VAL A 37 3.12 -14.47 -5.35
N GLU A 38 4.07 -13.82 -4.64
CA GLU A 38 5.05 -12.94 -5.29
C GLU A 38 5.90 -13.72 -6.32
N LYS A 39 6.41 -14.90 -5.93
CA LYS A 39 7.25 -15.75 -6.79
C LYS A 39 6.47 -16.23 -8.03
N LEU A 40 5.17 -16.51 -7.90
CA LEU A 40 4.30 -16.81 -9.04
C LEU A 40 4.11 -15.60 -9.97
N ILE A 41 3.72 -14.43 -9.43
CA ILE A 41 3.48 -13.19 -10.20
C ILE A 41 4.74 -12.79 -10.97
N ILE A 42 5.90 -12.73 -10.30
CA ILE A 42 7.18 -12.37 -10.93
C ILE A 42 7.51 -13.36 -12.05
N SER A 43 7.36 -14.67 -11.85
CA SER A 43 7.69 -15.66 -12.88
C SER A 43 6.89 -15.47 -14.19
N LEU A 44 5.57 -15.28 -14.07
CA LEU A 44 4.66 -15.11 -15.22
C LEU A 44 4.90 -13.78 -15.96
N LEU A 45 5.19 -12.71 -15.21
CA LEU A 45 5.52 -11.42 -15.80
C LEU A 45 6.92 -11.40 -16.41
N GLN A 46 7.89 -12.09 -15.82
CA GLN A 46 9.27 -12.18 -16.29
C GLN A 46 9.40 -13.01 -17.58
N GLU A 47 8.61 -14.07 -17.73
CA GLU A 47 8.49 -14.84 -18.99
C GLU A 47 7.95 -13.96 -20.13
N LYS A 48 6.87 -13.21 -19.85
CA LYS A 48 6.17 -12.39 -20.85
C LYS A 48 6.89 -11.07 -21.17
N TYR A 49 7.63 -10.51 -20.22
CA TYR A 49 8.32 -9.22 -20.34
C TYR A 49 9.79 -9.32 -19.87
N PRO A 50 10.69 -10.00 -20.62
CA PRO A 50 12.05 -10.32 -20.17
C PRO A 50 12.95 -9.11 -19.81
N THR A 51 12.57 -7.90 -20.21
CA THR A 51 13.33 -6.65 -20.01
C THR A 51 12.75 -5.74 -18.92
N HIS A 52 11.61 -6.09 -18.32
CA HIS A 52 11.00 -5.28 -17.26
C HIS A 52 11.71 -5.51 -15.92
N ARG A 53 11.67 -4.50 -15.04
CA ARG A 53 12.14 -4.58 -13.66
C ARG A 53 11.01 -5.02 -12.71
N PHE A 54 11.41 -5.45 -11.51
CA PHE A 54 10.51 -5.87 -10.44
C PHE A 54 10.93 -5.25 -9.12
N ILE A 55 9.97 -4.69 -8.41
CA ILE A 55 10.00 -4.33 -6.99
C ILE A 55 8.91 -5.19 -6.33
N GLY A 56 9.22 -5.84 -5.22
CA GLY A 56 8.27 -6.70 -4.51
C GLY A 56 8.55 -6.69 -3.01
N GLU A 57 7.51 -6.70 -2.19
CA GLU A 57 7.61 -6.66 -0.73
C GLU A 57 8.56 -7.74 -0.18
N GLU A 58 8.25 -8.99 -0.45
CA GLU A 58 8.97 -10.15 0.08
C GLU A 58 10.34 -10.28 -0.57
N SER A 59 10.45 -9.89 -1.83
CA SER A 59 11.72 -9.68 -2.53
C SER A 59 12.63 -8.65 -1.84
N THR A 60 12.07 -7.57 -1.28
CA THR A 60 12.81 -6.53 -0.57
C THR A 60 13.10 -6.92 0.88
N ALA A 61 12.20 -7.65 1.55
CA ALA A 61 12.47 -8.29 2.84
C ALA A 61 13.58 -9.36 2.76
N GLU A 62 13.70 -10.09 1.64
CA GLU A 62 14.85 -10.95 1.31
C GLU A 62 16.15 -10.16 0.98
N GLY A 63 16.12 -8.82 1.01
CA GLY A 63 17.30 -7.95 0.90
C GLY A 63 17.59 -7.36 -0.49
N LYS A 64 16.65 -7.43 -1.45
CA LYS A 64 16.79 -6.73 -2.74
C LYS A 64 16.50 -5.22 -2.57
N LYS A 65 17.36 -4.38 -3.16
CA LYS A 65 17.19 -2.92 -3.16
C LYS A 65 16.09 -2.46 -4.12
N VAL A 66 15.40 -1.38 -3.77
CA VAL A 66 14.35 -0.78 -4.59
C VAL A 66 14.98 0.15 -5.66
N GLU A 67 15.15 -0.34 -6.88
CA GLU A 67 15.63 0.47 -8.02
C GLU A 67 14.47 1.08 -8.84
N TRP A 68 13.75 2.04 -8.25
CA TRP A 68 12.63 2.68 -8.96
C TRP A 68 13.11 3.70 -10.00
N THR A 69 13.16 3.28 -11.26
CA THR A 69 13.63 4.06 -12.41
C THR A 69 12.51 4.34 -13.42
N ASP A 70 12.81 5.02 -14.52
CA ASP A 70 11.85 5.28 -15.60
C ASP A 70 11.64 4.07 -16.52
N ALA A 71 12.44 3.01 -16.35
CA ALA A 71 12.24 1.74 -17.03
C ALA A 71 10.93 1.06 -16.56
N PRO A 72 10.20 0.35 -17.45
CA PRO A 72 8.99 -0.38 -17.07
C PRO A 72 9.25 -1.32 -15.88
N THR A 73 8.67 -0.97 -14.74
CA THR A 73 8.92 -1.63 -13.46
C THR A 73 7.59 -2.10 -12.88
N TRP A 74 7.44 -3.40 -12.72
CA TRP A 74 6.34 -3.98 -11.96
C TRP A 74 6.59 -3.78 -10.47
N ILE A 75 5.59 -3.32 -9.74
CA ILE A 75 5.65 -3.07 -8.30
C ILE A 75 4.55 -3.92 -7.67
N ILE A 76 4.95 -4.87 -6.82
CA ILE A 76 4.11 -5.98 -6.39
C ILE A 76 4.05 -6.02 -4.86
N ASP A 77 2.84 -6.03 -4.33
CA ASP A 77 2.53 -6.53 -3.00
C ASP A 77 1.67 -7.80 -3.21
N PRO A 78 2.11 -8.96 -2.68
CA PRO A 78 1.41 -10.22 -2.91
C PRO A 78 0.08 -10.34 -2.15
N ILE A 79 -0.06 -9.74 -0.96
CA ILE A 79 -1.23 -9.85 -0.06
C ILE A 79 -1.33 -8.58 0.83
N ASP A 80 -1.79 -7.47 0.26
CA ASP A 80 -2.01 -6.23 1.02
C ASP A 80 -2.98 -6.51 2.17
N GLY A 81 -2.58 -6.12 3.38
CA GLY A 81 -3.26 -6.48 4.61
C GLY A 81 -3.04 -7.93 5.04
N THR A 82 -1.79 -8.43 5.04
CA THR A 82 -1.45 -9.79 5.53
C THR A 82 -2.04 -10.09 6.92
N ALA A 83 -2.15 -9.10 7.81
CA ALA A 83 -2.81 -9.25 9.11
C ALA A 83 -4.31 -9.59 8.99
N ASN A 84 -5.03 -8.98 8.04
CA ASN A 84 -6.42 -9.33 7.72
C ASN A 84 -6.50 -10.74 7.10
N PHE A 85 -5.59 -11.08 6.19
CA PHE A 85 -5.50 -12.41 5.58
C PHE A 85 -5.25 -13.53 6.62
N VAL A 86 -4.34 -13.31 7.57
CA VAL A 86 -4.10 -14.19 8.72
C VAL A 86 -5.39 -14.40 9.52
N HIS A 87 -6.09 -13.31 9.87
CA HIS A 87 -7.34 -13.37 10.63
C HIS A 87 -8.59 -13.73 9.80
N SER A 88 -8.44 -14.08 8.51
CA SER A 88 -9.56 -14.40 7.60
C SER A 88 -10.60 -13.26 7.46
N ILE A 89 -10.16 -12.01 7.64
CA ILE A 89 -10.97 -10.80 7.44
C ILE A 89 -11.00 -10.50 5.93
N PRO A 90 -12.18 -10.35 5.29
CA PRO A 90 -12.30 -10.28 3.83
C PRO A 90 -11.96 -8.90 3.24
N GLN A 91 -10.90 -8.26 3.75
CA GLN A 91 -10.42 -6.95 3.32
C GLN A 91 -8.89 -6.99 3.14
N THR A 92 -8.48 -7.75 2.12
CA THR A 92 -7.11 -7.95 1.66
C THR A 92 -7.13 -8.06 0.13
N CYS A 93 -6.05 -7.70 -0.56
CA CYS A 93 -6.00 -7.77 -2.02
C CYS A 93 -4.59 -8.11 -2.55
N VAL A 94 -4.48 -8.39 -3.86
CA VAL A 94 -3.19 -8.61 -4.53
C VAL A 94 -2.88 -7.37 -5.36
N CYS A 95 -1.74 -6.75 -5.11
CA CYS A 95 -1.38 -5.45 -5.66
C CYS A 95 -0.31 -5.60 -6.74
N ILE A 96 -0.64 -5.20 -7.97
CA ILE A 96 0.29 -5.24 -9.11
C ILE A 96 0.20 -3.91 -9.87
N GLY A 97 1.16 -3.02 -9.63
CA GLY A 97 1.35 -1.78 -10.37
C GLY A 97 2.35 -1.96 -11.51
N LEU A 98 2.16 -1.24 -12.62
CA LEU A 98 3.19 -1.06 -13.65
C LEU A 98 3.60 0.41 -13.68
N SER A 99 4.76 0.71 -13.12
CA SER A 99 5.35 2.04 -13.17
C SER A 99 6.01 2.29 -14.53
N ILE A 100 5.52 3.32 -15.22
CA ILE A 100 6.17 3.98 -16.35
C ILE A 100 5.96 5.49 -16.11
N ASN A 101 7.03 6.28 -16.05
CA ASN A 101 7.01 7.75 -15.91
C ASN A 101 6.28 8.34 -14.67
N LYS A 102 6.14 7.56 -13.59
CA LYS A 102 6.14 8.06 -12.20
C LYS A 102 5.12 9.14 -11.80
N GLN A 103 3.82 8.90 -11.96
CA GLN A 103 2.76 9.73 -11.36
C GLN A 103 1.64 8.84 -10.80
N LYS A 104 0.81 9.39 -9.88
CA LYS A 104 -0.64 9.13 -9.65
C LYS A 104 -1.11 8.69 -8.21
N SER A 105 -2.41 8.82 -7.80
CA SER A 105 -2.94 10.02 -7.10
C SER A 105 -4.36 10.09 -6.39
N VAL A 106 -4.71 9.26 -5.35
CA VAL A 106 -5.54 9.49 -4.09
C VAL A 106 -6.08 8.19 -3.36
N VAL A 107 -6.71 8.27 -2.14
CA VAL A 107 -6.22 7.89 -0.75
C VAL A 107 -7.41 8.15 0.32
N ILE A 108 -7.89 7.67 1.56
CA ILE A 108 -8.03 6.74 2.83
C ILE A 108 -6.99 6.17 3.90
N THR A 109 -6.90 6.68 5.16
CA THR A 109 -5.80 6.42 6.16
C THR A 109 -5.77 5.09 6.97
N GLU A 110 -4.57 4.68 7.43
CA GLU A 110 -4.27 3.55 8.34
C GLU A 110 -3.34 3.86 9.52
N ALA A 111 -3.25 2.92 10.47
CA ALA A 111 -2.28 2.93 11.57
C ALA A 111 -0.91 2.31 11.24
N GLY A 112 -0.81 1.47 10.20
CA GLY A 112 0.42 0.78 9.77
C GLY A 112 0.99 -0.25 10.76
N ASN A 113 2.14 -0.84 10.41
CA ASN A 113 2.76 -1.94 11.15
C ASN A 113 3.59 -1.51 12.38
N SER A 114 4.31 -0.38 12.33
CA SER A 114 5.26 0.07 13.37
C SER A 114 4.63 0.27 14.76
N ARG A 115 5.36 -0.11 15.82
CA ARG A 115 4.90 -0.11 17.22
C ARG A 115 5.82 0.65 18.18
N ASP A 116 6.69 1.52 17.66
CA ASP A 116 7.42 2.48 18.49
C ASP A 116 6.42 3.44 19.20
N PRO A 117 6.59 3.72 20.52
CA PRO A 117 5.64 4.55 21.26
C PRO A 117 5.52 5.99 20.76
N GLN A 118 6.59 6.59 20.23
CA GLN A 118 6.61 7.98 19.76
C GLN A 118 6.02 8.10 18.35
N ILE A 119 6.32 7.14 17.46
CA ILE A 119 5.65 7.02 16.15
C ILE A 119 4.15 6.78 16.36
N LEU A 120 3.77 5.84 17.24
CA LEU A 120 2.36 5.52 17.50
C LEU A 120 1.61 6.70 18.12
N ALA A 121 2.21 7.41 19.09
CA ALA A 121 1.61 8.64 19.65
C ALA A 121 1.40 9.72 18.57
N THR A 122 2.34 9.86 17.63
CA THR A 122 2.21 10.83 16.52
C THR A 122 1.12 10.42 15.54
N LYS A 123 1.04 9.13 15.16
CA LYS A 123 -0.06 8.61 14.33
C LYS A 123 -1.42 8.81 14.99
N MET A 124 -1.56 8.49 16.29
CA MET A 124 -2.81 8.69 17.03
C MET A 124 -3.18 10.17 17.19
N SER A 125 -2.20 11.08 17.33
CA SER A 125 -2.43 12.52 17.33
C SER A 125 -2.98 13.01 15.99
N ASN A 126 -2.46 12.51 14.86
CA ASN A 126 -2.99 12.84 13.54
C ASN A 126 -4.42 12.33 13.36
N VAL A 127 -4.70 11.08 13.79
CA VAL A 127 -6.06 10.52 13.76
C VAL A 127 -7.04 11.34 14.59
N HIS A 128 -6.64 11.80 15.80
CA HIS A 128 -7.48 12.68 16.63
C HIS A 128 -7.84 13.98 15.89
N ARG A 129 -6.84 14.69 15.34
CA ARG A 129 -7.01 15.97 14.63
C ARG A 129 -7.91 15.81 13.39
N VAL A 130 -7.83 14.68 12.70
CA VAL A 130 -8.65 14.39 11.51
C VAL A 130 -10.06 13.91 11.89
N VAL A 131 -10.24 13.23 13.02
CA VAL A 131 -11.58 12.90 13.56
C VAL A 131 -12.32 14.16 14.00
N GLU A 132 -11.64 15.13 14.63
CA GLU A 132 -12.25 16.42 15.01
C GLU A 132 -12.64 17.29 13.80
N ALA A 133 -11.94 17.14 12.68
CA ALA A 133 -12.10 17.95 11.48
C ALA A 133 -12.96 17.30 10.36
N SER A 134 -13.51 16.10 10.58
CA SER A 134 -14.25 15.35 9.55
C SER A 134 -15.53 14.70 10.07
N HIS A 135 -16.35 14.19 9.16
CA HIS A 135 -17.52 13.37 9.49
C HIS A 135 -17.17 11.97 10.05
N GLY A 136 -15.88 11.64 10.15
CA GLY A 136 -15.36 10.43 10.82
C GLY A 136 -14.45 9.59 9.93
N VAL A 137 -13.40 9.02 10.56
CA VAL A 137 -12.35 8.23 9.90
C VAL A 137 -12.79 6.77 9.68
N ARG A 138 -12.17 6.10 8.70
CA ARG A 138 -12.22 4.64 8.51
C ARG A 138 -10.79 4.10 8.45
N MET A 139 -10.63 2.86 8.91
CA MET A 139 -9.42 2.04 8.82
C MET A 139 -9.91 0.63 8.50
N ILE A 140 -9.29 -0.01 7.52
CA ILE A 140 -9.67 -1.25 6.86
C ILE A 140 -8.54 -2.28 6.92
N GLY A 141 -7.29 -1.85 7.11
CA GLY A 141 -6.10 -2.69 7.22
C GLY A 141 -5.40 -3.03 5.89
N SER A 142 -5.68 -2.28 4.81
CA SER A 142 -5.01 -2.43 3.50
C SER A 142 -4.92 -1.08 2.78
N ALA A 143 -3.71 -0.74 2.32
CA ALA A 143 -3.41 0.55 1.69
C ALA A 143 -4.12 0.73 0.34
N ALA A 144 -4.05 -0.29 -0.52
CA ALA A 144 -4.63 -0.25 -1.85
C ALA A 144 -6.16 -0.35 -1.83
N VAL A 145 -6.75 -1.15 -0.93
CA VAL A 145 -8.22 -1.19 -0.75
C VAL A 145 -8.72 0.19 -0.32
N ASN A 146 -8.03 0.83 0.63
CA ASN A 146 -8.36 2.17 1.07
C ASN A 146 -8.28 3.21 -0.06
N LEU A 147 -7.20 3.23 -0.84
CA LEU A 147 -7.10 4.07 -2.05
C LEU A 147 -8.29 3.82 -2.99
N CYS A 148 -8.58 2.56 -3.31
CA CYS A 148 -9.66 2.19 -4.23
C CYS A 148 -11.07 2.52 -3.67
N MET A 149 -11.25 2.53 -2.35
CA MET A 149 -12.49 3.00 -1.73
C MET A 149 -12.73 4.50 -1.97
N VAL A 150 -11.69 5.31 -2.13
CA VAL A 150 -11.84 6.73 -2.51
C VAL A 150 -12.09 6.87 -4.00
N ALA A 151 -11.52 5.98 -4.83
CA ALA A 151 -11.75 5.95 -6.28
C ALA A 151 -13.23 5.74 -6.61
N SER A 152 -13.94 5.00 -5.74
CA SER A 152 -15.37 4.76 -5.82
C SER A 152 -16.24 5.77 -5.05
N GLY A 153 -15.64 6.82 -4.46
CA GLY A 153 -16.36 7.87 -3.72
C GLY A 153 -16.82 7.49 -2.31
N SER A 154 -16.21 6.47 -1.70
CA SER A 154 -16.56 5.99 -0.34
C SER A 154 -15.93 6.81 0.80
N GLY A 155 -15.17 7.86 0.46
CA GLY A 155 -14.55 8.82 1.40
C GLY A 155 -13.74 9.88 0.64
N GLU A 156 -12.97 10.70 1.37
CA GLU A 156 -12.38 11.93 0.81
C GLU A 156 -10.82 11.99 0.89
N ALA A 157 -10.16 11.41 1.91
CA ALA A 157 -8.70 11.48 2.07
C ALA A 157 -8.03 10.39 2.95
N TYR A 158 -6.72 10.13 2.71
CA TYR A 158 -5.73 9.27 3.44
C TYR A 158 -4.71 10.19 4.06
N TYR A 159 -3.93 9.60 4.93
CA TYR A 159 -2.51 9.86 4.98
C TYR A 159 -1.90 8.61 5.61
N GLU A 160 -0.69 8.26 5.21
CA GLU A 160 0.10 7.32 5.99
C GLU A 160 1.57 7.61 5.84
N TYR A 161 2.28 7.17 6.87
CA TYR A 161 3.70 7.34 7.08
C TYR A 161 4.22 5.96 7.52
N GLY A 162 5.26 5.47 6.86
CA GLY A 162 5.81 4.12 7.05
C GLY A 162 5.17 3.05 6.16
N ILE A 163 4.43 3.42 5.11
CA ILE A 163 4.11 2.48 4.01
C ILE A 163 5.32 2.30 3.08
N HIS A 164 5.25 1.36 2.15
CA HIS A 164 6.22 1.17 1.09
C HIS A 164 5.61 1.44 -0.29
N ILE A 165 6.45 1.56 -1.32
CA ILE A 165 5.99 1.83 -2.70
C ILE A 165 5.01 0.77 -3.24
N TRP A 166 5.11 -0.49 -2.81
CA TRP A 166 4.24 -1.57 -3.28
C TRP A 166 2.81 -1.50 -2.74
N ASP A 167 2.64 -1.06 -1.49
CA ASP A 167 1.35 -0.91 -0.79
C ASP A 167 0.34 -0.05 -1.59
N PHE A 168 0.81 0.96 -2.34
CA PHE A 168 -0.06 1.96 -2.98
C PHE A 168 0.20 2.24 -4.46
N ALA A 169 1.35 1.88 -5.06
CA ALA A 169 1.65 2.26 -6.45
C ALA A 169 0.63 1.71 -7.47
N ALA A 170 0.10 0.50 -7.23
CA ALA A 170 -0.96 -0.08 -8.06
C ALA A 170 -2.27 0.74 -7.98
N ALA A 171 -2.72 1.00 -6.75
CA ALA A 171 -3.98 1.68 -6.49
C ALA A 171 -3.94 3.19 -6.82
N GLY A 172 -2.77 3.84 -6.70
CA GLY A 172 -2.60 5.24 -7.10
C GLY A 172 -2.93 5.48 -8.57
N ILE A 173 -2.55 4.54 -9.44
CA ILE A 173 -2.87 4.60 -10.88
C ILE A 173 -4.38 4.44 -11.12
N ILE A 174 -5.02 3.45 -10.49
CA ILE A 174 -6.48 3.23 -10.57
C ILE A 174 -7.20 4.50 -10.13
N PHE A 175 -6.82 4.99 -8.96
CA PHE A 175 -7.51 6.07 -8.31
C PHE A 175 -7.55 7.32 -9.22
N THR A 176 -6.46 7.69 -9.88
CA THR A 176 -6.45 8.90 -10.72
C THR A 176 -7.21 8.81 -12.02
N GLU A 177 -7.40 7.63 -12.57
CA GLU A 177 -8.35 7.49 -13.68
C GLU A 177 -9.78 7.84 -13.18
N ALA A 178 -10.02 7.85 -11.86
CA ALA A 178 -11.21 8.41 -11.21
C ALA A 178 -11.08 9.89 -10.73
N GLY A 179 -9.91 10.55 -10.89
CA GLY A 179 -9.82 12.03 -11.03
C GLY A 179 -9.26 12.91 -9.89
N GLY A 180 -8.76 12.35 -8.79
CA GLY A 180 -8.14 13.12 -7.68
C GLY A 180 -6.61 13.36 -7.78
N LEU A 181 -5.97 13.72 -6.66
CA LEU A 181 -4.58 14.22 -6.49
C LEU A 181 -3.74 13.32 -5.52
N LEU A 182 -2.43 13.02 -5.75
CA LEU A 182 -1.47 12.48 -4.74
C LEU A 182 -0.48 13.58 -4.46
N LEU A 183 -0.12 13.66 -3.19
CA LEU A 183 0.82 14.62 -2.67
C LEU A 183 1.68 13.92 -1.62
N ASP A 184 2.83 14.49 -1.31
CA ASP A 184 3.40 14.22 0.02
C ASP A 184 2.41 14.74 1.09
N PRO A 185 2.26 14.09 2.26
CA PRO A 185 1.47 14.63 3.37
C PRO A 185 1.83 16.07 3.80
N ALA A 186 3.04 16.55 3.53
CA ALA A 186 3.49 17.93 3.73
C ALA A 186 3.15 18.89 2.57
N GLY A 187 2.46 18.40 1.53
CA GLY A 187 2.14 19.12 0.31
C GLY A 187 3.23 19.02 -0.76
N GLY A 188 2.86 19.36 -2.00
CA GLY A 188 3.73 19.17 -3.18
C GLY A 188 3.64 17.78 -3.79
N GLU A 189 4.45 17.51 -4.81
CA GLU A 189 4.44 16.22 -5.52
C GLU A 189 4.82 15.03 -4.60
N VAL A 190 4.18 13.89 -4.84
CA VAL A 190 4.47 12.64 -4.13
C VAL A 190 5.85 12.07 -4.50
N ASP A 191 6.68 11.81 -3.50
CA ASP A 191 7.87 10.99 -3.64
C ASP A 191 7.55 9.55 -3.20
N PHE A 192 7.40 8.64 -4.17
CA PHE A 192 6.93 7.28 -3.90
C PHE A 192 7.89 6.43 -3.05
N LEU A 193 9.15 6.83 -2.89
CA LEU A 193 10.14 6.16 -2.03
C LEU A 193 10.31 6.85 -0.66
N SER A 194 9.56 7.92 -0.38
CA SER A 194 9.60 8.63 0.90
C SER A 194 8.97 7.86 2.07
N ARG A 195 8.27 6.75 1.78
CA ARG A 195 7.39 6.02 2.71
C ARG A 195 6.24 6.88 3.26
N ARG A 196 5.84 7.92 2.52
CA ARG A 196 4.73 8.82 2.86
C ARG A 196 3.78 8.97 1.68
N VAL A 197 2.47 9.00 1.96
CA VAL A 197 1.48 9.33 0.95
C VAL A 197 0.29 10.09 1.53
N MET A 198 -0.16 11.10 0.80
CA MET A 198 -1.45 11.76 0.96
C MET A 198 -1.97 12.17 -0.43
N GLY A 199 -2.96 13.04 -0.48
CA GLY A 199 -3.57 13.55 -1.67
C GLY A 199 -5.00 14.04 -1.41
N ALA A 200 -5.71 14.38 -2.47
CA ALA A 200 -7.01 15.03 -2.41
C ALA A 200 -8.03 14.43 -3.41
N CYS A 201 -9.29 14.19 -3.03
CA CYS A 201 -10.34 13.95 -4.04
C CYS A 201 -10.58 15.20 -4.92
N ASN A 202 -10.23 16.38 -4.40
CA ASN A 202 -10.03 17.66 -5.08
C ASN A 202 -9.09 18.53 -4.20
N GLN A 203 -8.35 19.49 -4.78
CA GLN A 203 -7.27 20.22 -4.09
C GLN A 203 -7.66 20.79 -2.71
N GLU A 204 -8.87 21.31 -2.56
CA GLU A 204 -9.35 21.91 -1.31
C GLU A 204 -9.29 20.93 -0.12
N ILE A 205 -9.54 19.63 -0.34
CA ILE A 205 -9.46 18.61 0.70
C ILE A 205 -8.02 18.35 1.17
N ALA A 206 -7.02 18.43 0.29
CA ALA A 206 -5.61 18.29 0.70
C ALA A 206 -5.07 19.56 1.36
N ASP A 207 -5.47 20.74 0.89
CA ASP A 207 -5.12 22.02 1.49
C ASP A 207 -5.69 22.14 2.92
N GLN A 208 -6.87 21.55 3.16
CA GLN A 208 -7.46 21.41 4.50
C GLN A 208 -6.78 20.32 5.34
N LEU A 209 -6.40 19.18 4.74
CA LEU A 209 -5.83 18.05 5.48
C LEU A 209 -4.36 18.24 5.86
N SER A 210 -3.50 18.76 4.97
CA SER A 210 -2.04 18.81 5.22
C SER A 210 -1.69 19.52 6.54
N PRO A 211 -2.27 20.69 6.88
CA PRO A 211 -2.00 21.37 8.15
C PRO A 211 -2.44 20.60 9.41
N LEU A 212 -3.32 19.61 9.27
CA LEU A 212 -3.80 18.77 10.38
C LEU A 212 -2.83 17.62 10.72
N LEU A 213 -1.83 17.36 9.88
CA LEU A 213 -0.90 16.26 10.07
C LEU A 213 0.41 16.74 10.72
N ASN A 214 0.85 16.03 11.75
CA ASN A 214 2.24 16.08 12.18
C ASN A 214 3.02 15.10 11.29
N HIS A 215 3.99 15.60 10.52
CA HIS A 215 4.75 14.77 9.60
C HIS A 215 5.73 13.86 10.34
N ILE A 216 5.92 12.64 9.83
CA ILE A 216 6.86 11.64 10.35
C ILE A 216 7.86 11.31 9.24
N GLU A 217 9.14 11.36 9.54
CA GLU A 217 10.20 10.90 8.63
C GLU A 217 10.48 9.41 8.87
N PHE A 218 10.73 8.67 7.78
CA PHE A 218 11.13 7.26 7.78
C PHE A 218 12.41 7.10 6.94
N GLU A 219 13.15 6.02 7.13
CA GLU A 219 14.17 5.64 6.14
C GLU A 219 13.48 5.24 4.83
N ARG A 220 14.08 5.61 3.70
CA ARG A 220 13.49 5.47 2.37
C ARG A 220 13.62 4.04 1.84
N ASP A 221 12.74 3.72 0.90
CA ASP A 221 12.83 2.52 0.04
C ASP A 221 14.04 2.60 -0.93
#